data_AF-A0A2R7K5D8-F1
#
_entry.id   AF-A0A2R7K5D8-F1
#
_cell.length_a   1.000
_cell.length_b   1.000
_cell.length_c   1.000
_cell.angle_alpha   90.00
_cell.angle_beta   90.00
_cell.angle_gamma   90.00
#
_symmetry.space_group_name_H-M   'P 1'
#
loop_
_entity.id
_entity.type
_entity.pdbx_description
1 polymer ?
#
loop_
_entity_poly.entity_id
_entity_poly.type
_entity_poly.pdbx_seq_one_letter_code
_entity_poly.pdbx_strand_id
1 'polypeptide(L)'
;ATALLARTYLYLKDWTNAEIQATSVLGNSSFGLVDLDKVFLKNNKEAIWQLQPVGFKGLNTQEAIAFVVDPIYGFDTYNGVYLNPNLLNSFESGDQRKNYWISNITINGTLYWYPYKYKIVNRTQDANFPVTEYSTIFRLGEQYLIRAEARIQQNKIADGVDDLNALRERATDKNQGTIQLPKLSTTMNQMDALKAVEHERQVELFTEWGHRWLDLKRTDRIDQVMRTIVPTKIPGGTWKTNQQRYPLPLIDLQRNPNLIQNSGY
;
A
#
# COMPACT_ATOMS: atom_id res chain seq x y z
N ALA A 1 -6.11 14.54 11.93
CA ALA A 1 -5.00 15.45 11.59
C ALA A 1 -3.63 14.82 11.84
N THR A 2 -3.37 14.29 13.05
CA THR A 2 -2.07 13.72 13.47
C THR A 2 -1.46 12.70 12.51
N ALA A 3 -2.25 11.74 12.01
CA ALA A 3 -1.76 10.72 11.05
C ALA A 3 -1.24 11.32 9.73
N LEU A 4 -1.90 12.36 9.22
CA LEU A 4 -1.47 13.08 8.03
C LEU A 4 -0.21 13.91 8.31
N LEU A 5 -0.10 14.52 9.50
CA LEU A 5 1.12 15.23 9.91
C LEU A 5 2.32 14.28 9.96
N ALA A 6 2.15 13.08 10.51
CA ALA A 6 3.21 12.06 10.53
C ALA A 6 3.72 11.73 9.11
N ARG A 7 2.80 11.51 8.16
CA ARG A 7 3.14 11.27 6.75
C ARG A 7 3.85 12.48 6.13
N THR A 8 3.35 13.69 6.41
CA THR A 8 3.92 14.93 5.87
C THR A 8 5.34 15.16 6.36
N TYR A 9 5.58 15.04 7.67
CA TYR A 9 6.91 15.17 8.26
C TYR A 9 7.87 14.11 7.71
N LEU A 10 7.43 12.86 7.54
CA LEU A 10 8.24 11.82 6.90
C LEU A 10 8.67 12.23 5.49
N TYR A 11 7.76 12.80 4.70
CA TYR A 11 8.03 13.21 3.32
C TYR A 11 8.94 14.44 3.26
N LEU A 12 8.89 15.30 4.27
CA LEU A 12 9.79 16.44 4.46
C LEU A 12 11.13 16.05 5.10
N LYS A 13 11.36 14.76 5.41
CA LYS A 13 12.54 14.24 6.10
C LYS A 13 12.74 14.83 7.51
N ASP A 14 11.65 15.30 8.12
CA ASP A 14 11.61 15.72 9.52
C ASP A 14 11.29 14.50 10.40
N TRP A 15 12.33 13.71 10.67
CA TRP A 15 12.22 12.43 11.35
C TRP A 15 11.71 12.56 12.79
N THR A 16 12.16 13.59 13.50
CA THR A 16 11.77 13.83 14.89
C THR A 16 10.28 14.10 14.98
N ASN A 17 9.73 15.00 14.16
CA ASN A 17 8.30 15.26 14.18
C ASN A 17 7.48 14.10 13.60
N ALA A 18 7.98 13.38 12.60
CA ALA A 18 7.32 12.17 12.09
C ALA A 18 7.15 11.12 13.20
N GLU A 19 8.20 10.87 13.99
CA GLU A 19 8.15 9.95 15.14
C GLU A 19 7.17 10.43 16.22
N ILE A 20 7.19 11.72 16.58
CA ILE A 20 6.29 12.29 17.59
C ILE A 20 4.83 12.09 17.18
N GLN A 21 4.48 12.47 15.94
CA GLN A 21 3.09 12.40 15.47
C GLN A 21 2.63 10.94 15.34
N ALA A 22 3.46 10.05 14.77
CA ALA A 22 3.12 8.63 14.69
C ALA A 22 2.99 7.99 16.08
N THR A 23 3.85 8.35 17.03
CA THR A 23 3.75 7.89 18.43
C THR A 23 2.47 8.34 19.09
N SER A 24 2.04 9.59 18.89
CA SER A 24 0.78 10.09 19.41
C SER A 24 -0.42 9.29 18.90
N VAL A 25 -0.43 8.90 17.62
CA VAL A 25 -1.50 8.06 17.06
C VAL A 25 -1.44 6.64 17.63
N LEU A 26 -0.26 6.04 17.67
CA LEU A 26 -0.05 4.66 18.14
C LEU A 26 -0.31 4.51 19.65
N GLY A 27 -0.17 5.58 20.44
CA GLY A 27 -0.46 5.61 21.87
C GLY A 27 -1.93 5.83 22.22
N ASN A 28 -2.80 6.10 21.24
CA ASN A 28 -4.23 6.27 21.49
C ASN A 28 -4.94 4.92 21.56
N SER A 29 -5.47 4.59 22.75
CA SER A 29 -6.16 3.32 23.05
C SER A 29 -7.44 3.06 22.26
N SER A 30 -7.95 4.07 21.55
CA SER A 30 -9.09 3.91 20.63
C SER A 30 -8.72 3.10 19.38
N PHE A 31 -7.43 3.06 19.03
CA PHE A 31 -6.93 2.32 17.87
C PHE A 31 -6.18 1.06 18.29
N GLY A 32 -6.11 0.08 17.39
CA GLY A 32 -5.30 -1.13 17.55
C GLY A 32 -5.18 -1.91 16.25
N LEU A 33 -4.06 -2.60 16.06
CA LEU A 33 -3.93 -3.55 14.94
C LEU A 33 -5.04 -4.60 15.04
N VAL A 34 -5.61 -4.95 13.90
CA VAL A 34 -6.64 -5.99 13.79
C VAL A 34 -6.12 -7.15 12.95
N ASP A 35 -6.83 -8.29 13.03
CA ASP A 35 -6.57 -9.46 12.19
C ASP A 35 -6.66 -9.08 10.71
N LEU A 36 -5.88 -9.77 9.86
CA LEU A 36 -5.71 -9.41 8.44
C LEU A 36 -7.03 -9.35 7.65
N ASP A 37 -8.01 -10.17 7.99
CA ASP A 37 -9.34 -10.19 7.37
C ASP A 37 -10.24 -9.02 7.78
N LYS A 38 -9.89 -8.28 8.84
CA LYS A 38 -10.67 -7.17 9.38
C LYS A 38 -10.14 -5.79 8.99
N VAL A 39 -8.92 -5.69 8.46
CA VAL A 39 -8.21 -4.42 8.20
C VAL A 39 -8.99 -3.47 7.27
N PHE A 40 -9.75 -4.02 6.33
CA PHE A 40 -10.48 -3.25 5.31
C PHE A 40 -12.00 -3.21 5.53
N LEU A 41 -12.48 -3.77 6.65
CA LEU A 41 -13.88 -3.64 7.06
C LEU A 41 -14.15 -2.22 7.56
N LYS A 42 -15.39 -1.75 7.38
CA LYS A 42 -15.81 -0.44 7.91
C LYS A 42 -15.75 -0.43 9.44
N ASN A 43 -15.35 0.71 10.02
CA ASN A 43 -15.33 0.98 11.46
C ASN A 43 -14.44 0.01 12.27
N ASN A 44 -13.40 -0.56 11.67
CA ASN A 44 -12.45 -1.39 12.39
C ASN A 44 -11.51 -0.54 13.27
N LYS A 45 -10.88 -1.15 14.28
CA LYS A 45 -9.99 -0.45 15.24
C LYS A 45 -8.66 0.03 14.64
N GLU A 46 -8.22 -0.52 13.50
CA GLU A 46 -6.98 -0.09 12.87
C GLU A 46 -7.18 1.18 12.03
N ALA A 47 -8.39 1.41 11.54
CA ALA A 47 -8.73 2.52 10.67
C ALA A 47 -8.76 3.86 11.44
N ILE A 48 -7.99 4.83 10.93
CA ILE A 48 -7.95 6.20 11.45
C ILE A 48 -8.89 7.10 10.64
N TRP A 49 -8.95 6.90 9.32
CA TRP A 49 -9.89 7.59 8.45
C TRP A 49 -10.31 6.66 7.31
N GLN A 50 -11.62 6.54 7.12
CA GLN A 50 -12.21 5.82 6.00
C GLN A 50 -13.25 6.69 5.29
N LEU A 51 -13.42 6.47 3.99
CA LEU A 51 -14.47 7.09 3.18
C LEU A 51 -15.59 6.09 2.99
N GLN A 52 -16.79 6.47 3.43
CA GLN A 52 -18.00 5.75 3.10
C GLN A 52 -18.26 5.87 1.58
N PRO A 53 -18.63 4.77 0.89
CA PRO A 53 -19.01 4.82 -0.51
C PRO A 53 -20.20 5.77 -0.72
N VAL A 54 -20.08 6.59 -1.75
CA VAL A 54 -21.15 7.46 -2.25
C VAL A 54 -21.56 7.00 -3.66
N GLY A 55 -22.85 6.90 -3.92
CA GLY A 55 -23.37 6.32 -5.17
C GLY A 55 -24.71 5.63 -4.96
N PHE A 56 -24.95 4.52 -5.67
CA PHE A 56 -26.14 3.68 -5.48
C PHE A 56 -26.06 2.87 -4.17
N LYS A 57 -27.22 2.46 -3.65
CA LYS A 57 -27.29 1.67 -2.40
C LYS A 57 -26.63 0.31 -2.57
N GLY A 58 -25.92 -0.16 -1.55
CA GLY A 58 -25.21 -1.45 -1.58
C GLY A 58 -23.81 -1.40 -2.19
N LEU A 59 -23.32 -0.21 -2.57
CA LEU A 59 -21.93 -0.01 -3.00
C LEU A 59 -20.97 -0.12 -1.79
N ASN A 60 -19.80 -0.74 -1.98
CA ASN A 60 -18.77 -0.92 -0.93
C ASN A 60 -17.52 -0.06 -1.20
N THR A 61 -16.64 -0.46 -2.11
CA THR A 61 -15.41 0.30 -2.41
C THR A 61 -15.11 0.32 -3.89
N GLN A 62 -14.47 1.40 -4.36
CA GLN A 62 -14.01 1.48 -5.75
C GLN A 62 -12.79 0.59 -5.98
N GLU A 63 -12.01 0.36 -4.93
CA GLU A 63 -10.86 -0.55 -4.94
C GLU A 63 -11.29 -1.99 -5.24
N ALA A 64 -12.37 -2.49 -4.61
CA ALA A 64 -12.88 -3.81 -4.93
C ALA A 64 -13.37 -3.90 -6.38
N ILE A 65 -14.07 -2.86 -6.88
CA ILE A 65 -14.51 -2.79 -8.28
C ILE A 65 -13.32 -2.80 -9.26
N ALA A 66 -12.26 -2.06 -8.93
CA ALA A 66 -11.09 -1.93 -9.79
C ALA A 66 -10.18 -3.18 -9.80
N PHE A 67 -10.12 -3.92 -8.69
CA PHE A 67 -9.11 -4.98 -8.51
C PHE A 67 -9.68 -6.40 -8.43
N VAL A 68 -10.93 -6.60 -7.99
CA VAL A 68 -11.51 -7.94 -7.85
C VAL A 68 -12.01 -8.43 -9.19
N VAL A 69 -11.33 -9.46 -9.70
CA VAL A 69 -11.67 -10.10 -10.98
C VAL A 69 -12.95 -10.92 -10.84
N ASP A 70 -13.83 -10.84 -11.83
CA ASP A 70 -15.08 -11.59 -11.86
C ASP A 70 -14.81 -13.08 -12.16
N PRO A 71 -15.32 -14.03 -11.35
CA PRO A 71 -15.09 -15.45 -11.60
C PRO A 71 -15.81 -15.99 -12.85
N ILE A 72 -16.87 -15.31 -13.31
CA ILE A 72 -17.66 -15.69 -14.49
C ILE A 72 -17.19 -14.92 -15.72
N TYR A 73 -17.01 -13.61 -15.60
CA TYR A 73 -16.73 -12.72 -16.73
C TYR A 73 -15.24 -12.38 -16.90
N GLY A 74 -14.39 -12.72 -15.93
CA GLY A 74 -12.96 -12.41 -15.96
C GLY A 74 -12.67 -10.92 -15.74
N PHE A 75 -11.66 -10.41 -16.44
CA PHE A 75 -11.26 -9.00 -16.36
C PHE A 75 -12.26 -8.09 -17.05
N ASP A 76 -12.47 -6.90 -16.48
CA ASP A 76 -13.03 -5.79 -17.24
C ASP A 76 -12.13 -5.50 -18.45
N THR A 77 -12.73 -5.46 -19.65
CA THR A 77 -12.03 -5.27 -20.93
C THR A 77 -11.27 -3.95 -20.99
N TYR A 78 -11.63 -2.96 -20.16
CA TYR A 78 -10.98 -1.65 -20.13
C TYR A 78 -9.98 -1.46 -18.98
N ASN A 79 -10.10 -2.22 -17.88
CA ASN A 79 -9.39 -1.94 -16.63
C ASN A 79 -8.76 -3.18 -15.97
N GLY A 80 -8.36 -4.20 -16.75
CA GLY A 80 -7.72 -5.39 -16.21
C GLY A 80 -6.42 -5.08 -15.45
N VAL A 81 -6.45 -5.16 -14.12
CA VAL A 81 -5.27 -5.00 -13.25
C VAL A 81 -4.96 -6.33 -12.56
N TYR A 82 -3.71 -6.76 -12.63
CA TYR A 82 -3.20 -7.95 -11.91
C TYR A 82 -1.78 -7.68 -11.39
N LEU A 83 -1.39 -8.44 -10.37
CA LEU A 83 -0.13 -8.30 -9.67
C LEU A 83 1.04 -8.77 -10.53
N ASN A 84 2.13 -8.00 -10.49
CA ASN A 84 3.39 -8.41 -11.09
C ASN A 84 4.05 -9.53 -10.23
N PRO A 85 4.68 -10.54 -10.85
CA PRO A 85 5.40 -11.60 -10.14
C PRO A 85 6.41 -11.14 -9.09
N ASN A 86 7.11 -10.01 -9.31
CA ASN A 86 8.04 -9.43 -8.35
C ASN A 86 7.36 -9.03 -7.03
N LEU A 87 6.11 -8.57 -7.06
CA LEU A 87 5.35 -8.31 -5.84
C LEU A 87 4.91 -9.61 -5.17
N LEU A 88 4.49 -10.62 -5.94
CA LEU A 88 4.13 -11.93 -5.40
C LEU A 88 5.30 -12.64 -4.71
N ASN A 89 6.50 -12.42 -5.24
CA ASN A 89 7.75 -12.96 -4.74
C ASN A 89 8.37 -12.11 -3.63
N SER A 90 7.83 -10.91 -3.34
CA SER A 90 8.28 -10.13 -2.18
C SER A 90 7.62 -10.57 -0.87
N PHE A 91 6.56 -11.38 -0.90
CA PHE A 91 6.03 -11.98 0.33
C PHE A 91 6.93 -13.11 0.78
N GLU A 92 7.40 -13.02 2.02
CA GLU A 92 8.25 -14.03 2.64
C GLU A 92 7.46 -15.29 3.01
N SER A 93 8.16 -16.40 3.22
CA SER A 93 7.54 -17.62 3.74
C SER A 93 6.93 -17.36 5.11
N GLY A 94 5.70 -17.82 5.33
CA GLY A 94 4.93 -17.58 6.56
C GLY A 94 4.14 -16.27 6.60
N ASP A 95 4.28 -15.38 5.61
CA ASP A 95 3.52 -14.12 5.55
C ASP A 95 2.06 -14.35 5.11
N GLN A 96 1.13 -14.21 6.04
CA GLN A 96 -0.29 -14.42 5.79
C GLN A 96 -0.95 -13.31 4.95
N ARG A 97 -0.32 -12.15 4.74
CA ARG A 97 -0.87 -11.13 3.85
C ARG A 97 -1.04 -11.67 2.43
N LYS A 98 -0.15 -12.55 1.97
CA LYS A 98 -0.30 -13.22 0.68
C LYS A 98 -1.59 -14.04 0.59
N ASN A 99 -2.00 -14.67 1.69
CA ASN A 99 -3.21 -15.51 1.72
C ASN A 99 -4.48 -14.68 1.92
N TYR A 100 -4.41 -13.59 2.68
CA TYR A 100 -5.59 -12.80 3.06
C TYR A 100 -5.89 -11.64 2.10
N TRP A 101 -4.87 -11.09 1.43
CA TRP A 101 -4.95 -9.84 0.66
C TRP A 101 -4.66 -10.02 -0.83
N ILE A 102 -4.40 -11.25 -1.28
CA ILE A 102 -4.21 -11.58 -2.69
C ILE A 102 -5.10 -12.77 -3.02
N SER A 103 -5.73 -12.70 -4.18
CA SER A 103 -6.48 -13.83 -4.75
C SER A 103 -5.96 -14.12 -6.15
N ASN A 104 -6.44 -15.20 -6.75
CA ASN A 104 -6.05 -15.60 -8.10
C ASN A 104 -7.24 -16.16 -8.88
N ILE A 105 -7.09 -16.18 -10.21
CA ILE A 105 -8.06 -16.72 -11.15
C ILE A 105 -7.34 -17.22 -12.39
N THR A 106 -7.84 -18.32 -12.96
CA THR A 106 -7.37 -18.83 -14.25
C THR A 106 -8.33 -18.41 -15.34
N ILE A 107 -7.85 -17.66 -16.33
CA ILE A 107 -8.62 -17.23 -17.51
C ILE A 107 -7.90 -17.74 -18.74
N ASN A 108 -8.60 -18.51 -19.59
CA ASN A 108 -8.05 -19.11 -20.81
C ASN A 108 -6.72 -19.84 -20.58
N GLY A 109 -6.62 -20.62 -19.50
CA GLY A 109 -5.43 -21.39 -19.14
C GLY A 109 -4.27 -20.59 -18.53
N THR A 110 -4.42 -19.27 -18.38
CA THR A 110 -3.41 -18.41 -17.75
C THR A 110 -3.82 -18.04 -16.32
N LEU A 111 -2.93 -18.28 -15.36
CA LEU A 111 -3.13 -17.92 -13.95
C LEU A 111 -2.78 -16.45 -13.71
N TYR A 112 -3.72 -15.69 -13.19
CA TYR A 112 -3.54 -14.29 -12.79
C TYR A 112 -3.73 -14.14 -11.29
N TRP A 113 -2.86 -13.35 -10.67
CA TRP A 113 -2.96 -12.98 -9.26
C TRP A 113 -3.41 -11.52 -9.17
N TYR A 114 -4.35 -11.19 -8.30
CA TYR A 114 -4.92 -9.85 -8.20
C TYR A 114 -5.07 -9.40 -6.74
N PRO A 115 -5.08 -8.07 -6.48
CA PRO A 115 -5.28 -7.53 -5.14
C PRO A 115 -6.66 -7.93 -4.59
N TYR A 116 -6.69 -8.36 -3.33
CA TYR A 116 -7.90 -8.84 -2.66
C TYR A 116 -8.02 -8.33 -1.21
N LYS A 117 -7.51 -7.11 -0.98
CA LYS A 117 -7.64 -6.39 0.30
C LYS A 117 -9.08 -6.01 0.59
N TYR A 118 -9.71 -5.36 -0.39
CA TYR A 118 -11.15 -5.14 -0.48
C TYR A 118 -11.74 -6.24 -1.34
N LYS A 119 -12.80 -6.88 -0.85
CA LYS A 119 -13.30 -8.16 -1.38
C LYS A 119 -14.72 -8.03 -1.93
N ILE A 120 -15.45 -7.01 -1.51
CA ILE A 120 -16.90 -6.98 -1.64
C ILE A 120 -17.31 -6.15 -2.86
N VAL A 121 -17.85 -6.82 -3.87
CA VAL A 121 -18.37 -6.21 -5.10
C VAL A 121 -19.86 -6.53 -5.25
N ASN A 122 -20.72 -5.50 -5.25
CA ASN A 122 -22.14 -5.63 -5.56
C ASN A 122 -22.35 -5.69 -7.08
N ARG A 123 -22.19 -6.88 -7.66
CA ARG A 123 -22.25 -7.11 -9.11
C ARG A 123 -23.68 -7.05 -9.68
N THR A 124 -24.69 -7.26 -8.84
CA THR A 124 -26.11 -7.27 -9.23
C THR A 124 -26.79 -5.91 -9.10
N GLN A 125 -26.09 -4.90 -8.57
CA GLN A 125 -26.65 -3.61 -8.20
C GLN A 125 -27.86 -3.72 -7.26
N ASP A 126 -27.87 -4.74 -6.39
CA ASP A 126 -28.92 -4.92 -5.40
C ASP A 126 -28.83 -3.80 -4.35
N ALA A 127 -29.90 -3.02 -4.22
CA ALA A 127 -29.98 -1.91 -3.27
C ALA A 127 -29.91 -2.37 -1.79
N ASN A 128 -30.20 -3.64 -1.51
CA ASN A 128 -30.12 -4.25 -0.18
C ASN A 128 -28.80 -4.98 0.07
N PHE A 129 -27.87 -4.96 -0.89
CA PHE A 129 -26.58 -5.62 -0.75
C PHE A 129 -25.81 -5.07 0.46
N PRO A 130 -25.20 -5.92 1.30
CA PRO A 130 -24.55 -5.48 2.52
C PRO A 130 -23.35 -4.58 2.23
N VAL A 131 -23.28 -3.44 2.93
CA VAL A 131 -22.11 -2.55 2.92
C VAL A 131 -21.26 -2.84 4.15
N THR A 132 -20.13 -3.50 3.95
CA THR A 132 -19.23 -3.98 5.02
C THR A 132 -17.82 -3.42 4.91
N GLU A 133 -17.44 -2.82 3.79
CA GLU A 133 -16.11 -2.23 3.54
C GLU A 133 -16.22 -0.74 3.22
N TYR A 134 -15.27 0.06 3.73
CA TYR A 134 -15.07 1.48 3.40
C TYR A 134 -13.63 1.68 2.93
N SER A 135 -13.39 2.62 2.00
CA SER A 135 -12.05 2.94 1.52
C SER A 135 -11.21 3.58 2.63
N THR A 136 -10.23 2.85 3.16
CA THR A 136 -9.35 3.26 4.26
C THR A 136 -8.24 4.18 3.76
N ILE A 137 -8.20 5.43 4.25
CA ILE A 137 -7.22 6.46 3.85
C ILE A 137 -5.97 6.46 4.76
N PHE A 138 -6.20 6.30 6.06
CA PHE A 138 -5.16 6.21 7.07
C PHE A 138 -5.49 5.06 8.01
N ARG A 139 -4.47 4.27 8.37
CA ARG A 139 -4.58 3.16 9.31
C ARG A 139 -3.28 2.98 10.10
N LEU A 140 -3.34 2.28 11.23
CA LEU A 140 -2.16 2.12 12.10
C LEU A 140 -0.99 1.43 11.41
N GLY A 141 -1.21 0.47 10.50
CA GLY A 141 -0.10 -0.18 9.79
C GLY A 141 0.82 0.82 9.10
N GLU A 142 0.27 1.89 8.52
CA GLU A 142 1.09 2.98 7.97
C GLU A 142 1.84 3.75 9.06
N GLN A 143 1.21 4.02 10.22
CA GLN A 143 1.83 4.77 11.31
C GLN A 143 3.01 4.01 11.94
N TYR A 144 2.91 2.68 12.07
CA TYR A 144 4.05 1.84 12.45
C TYR A 144 5.21 2.00 11.46
N LEU A 145 4.94 1.96 10.15
CA LEU A 145 5.97 2.11 9.12
C LEU A 145 6.59 3.51 9.09
N ILE A 146 5.79 4.56 9.31
CA ILE A 146 6.28 5.93 9.42
C ILE A 146 7.23 6.05 10.63
N ARG A 147 6.81 5.53 11.79
CA ARG A 147 7.60 5.59 13.01
C ARG A 147 8.88 4.76 12.91
N ALA A 148 8.80 3.56 12.32
CA ALA A 148 9.94 2.70 12.07
C ALA A 148 11.01 3.43 11.26
N GLU A 149 10.62 4.02 10.12
CA GLU A 149 11.53 4.75 9.26
C GLU A 149 12.15 5.95 9.98
N ALA A 150 11.32 6.76 10.64
CA ALA A 150 11.77 7.93 11.37
C ALA A 150 12.77 7.58 12.49
N ARG A 151 12.53 6.49 13.22
CA ARG A 151 13.43 6.00 14.28
C ARG A 151 14.74 5.51 13.71
N ILE A 152 14.70 4.71 12.66
CA ILE A 152 15.91 4.18 12.00
C ILE A 152 16.77 5.32 11.45
N GLN A 153 16.17 6.35 10.84
CA GLN A 153 16.89 7.55 10.37
C GLN A 153 17.57 8.32 11.51
N GLN A 154 17.02 8.26 12.73
CA GLN A 154 17.59 8.86 13.94
C GLN A 154 18.52 7.89 14.70
N ASN A 155 19.00 6.81 14.07
CA ASN A 155 19.85 5.77 14.66
C ASN A 155 19.20 4.98 15.83
N LYS A 156 17.88 5.06 16.00
CA LYS A 156 17.11 4.25 16.95
C LYS A 156 16.72 2.92 16.30
N ILE A 157 17.73 2.13 15.91
CA ILE A 157 17.53 0.97 15.02
C ILE A 157 16.63 -0.10 15.67
N ALA A 158 16.91 -0.47 16.91
CA ALA A 158 16.13 -1.48 17.62
C ALA A 158 14.64 -1.08 17.71
N ASP A 159 14.36 0.15 18.13
CA ASP A 159 12.98 0.66 18.26
C ASP A 159 12.23 0.68 16.93
N GLY A 160 12.91 1.01 15.83
CA GLY A 160 12.30 1.00 14.51
C GLY A 160 12.09 -0.42 13.97
N VAL A 161 13.01 -1.35 14.25
CA VAL A 161 12.84 -2.76 13.92
C VAL A 161 11.71 -3.39 14.73
N ASP A 162 11.50 -2.99 15.99
CA ASP A 162 10.38 -3.43 16.80
C ASP A 162 9.03 -2.99 16.21
N ASP A 163 8.96 -1.78 15.64
CA ASP A 163 7.77 -1.31 14.91
C ASP A 163 7.48 -2.18 13.67
N LEU A 164 8.51 -2.60 12.92
CA LEU A 164 8.36 -3.55 11.81
C LEU A 164 7.90 -4.92 12.30
N ASN A 165 8.53 -5.42 13.37
CA ASN A 165 8.20 -6.71 13.97
C ASN A 165 6.77 -6.76 14.52
N ALA A 166 6.17 -5.64 14.93
CA ALA A 166 4.75 -5.59 15.29
C ALA A 166 3.83 -5.92 14.09
N LEU A 167 4.15 -5.43 12.90
CA LEU A 167 3.40 -5.72 11.67
C LEU A 167 3.65 -7.15 11.18
N ARG A 168 4.90 -7.61 11.26
CA ARG A 168 5.27 -8.99 10.92
C ARG A 168 4.57 -9.97 11.83
N GLU A 169 4.57 -9.71 13.14
CA GLU A 169 3.83 -10.50 14.12
C GLU A 169 2.34 -10.55 13.78
N ARG A 170 1.70 -9.43 13.41
CA ARG A 170 0.31 -9.44 12.95
C ARG A 170 0.13 -10.29 11.69
N ALA A 171 1.09 -10.26 10.77
CA ALA A 171 1.07 -11.01 9.52
C ALA A 171 1.43 -12.50 9.68
N THR A 172 1.78 -12.97 10.88
CA THR A 172 2.13 -14.38 11.15
C THR A 172 0.89 -15.21 11.52
N ASP A 173 0.82 -16.45 11.02
CA ASP A 173 -0.17 -17.43 11.46
C ASP A 173 0.07 -17.85 12.92
N LYS A 174 -0.95 -17.69 13.78
CA LYS A 174 -0.88 -18.00 15.21
C LYS A 174 -1.11 -19.47 15.53
N ASN A 175 -1.47 -20.29 14.55
CA ASN A 175 -1.71 -21.72 14.75
C ASN A 175 -0.39 -22.48 14.96
N GLN A 176 -0.40 -23.41 15.92
CA GLN A 176 0.77 -24.24 16.21
C GLN A 176 1.17 -25.11 15.00
N GLY A 177 2.48 -25.26 14.77
CA GLY A 177 3.02 -26.10 13.69
C GLY A 177 3.03 -25.44 12.30
N THR A 178 2.59 -24.19 12.17
CA THR A 178 2.63 -23.43 10.91
C THR A 178 3.98 -22.73 10.72
N ILE A 179 4.37 -22.51 9.46
CA ILE A 179 5.58 -21.74 9.13
C ILE A 179 5.35 -20.28 9.56
N GLN A 180 6.20 -19.80 10.45
CA GLN A 180 6.12 -18.45 11.00
C GLN A 180 6.86 -17.46 10.10
N LEU A 181 6.33 -16.24 9.95
CA LEU A 181 7.07 -15.13 9.35
C LEU A 181 8.22 -14.73 10.31
N PRO A 182 9.49 -14.81 9.91
CA PRO A 182 10.62 -14.53 10.79
C PRO A 182 10.62 -13.09 11.30
N LYS A 183 11.02 -12.89 12.57
CA LYS A 183 11.31 -11.56 13.11
C LYS A 183 12.61 -11.02 12.52
N LEU A 184 12.65 -9.72 12.30
CA LEU A 184 13.86 -8.99 11.91
C LEU A 184 14.76 -8.79 13.14
N SER A 185 16.08 -8.81 12.91
CA SER A 185 17.06 -8.59 13.98
C SER A 185 17.11 -7.12 14.39
N THR A 186 17.02 -6.85 15.70
CA THR A 186 17.16 -5.49 16.25
C THR A 186 18.59 -4.95 16.19
N THR A 187 19.56 -5.77 15.79
CA THR A 187 20.99 -5.41 15.65
C THR A 187 21.43 -5.18 14.20
N MET A 188 20.48 -5.05 13.25
CA MET A 188 20.78 -4.69 11.86
C MET A 188 21.55 -3.37 11.79
N ASN A 189 22.40 -3.20 10.78
CA ASN A 189 22.92 -1.87 10.47
C ASN A 189 21.80 -0.99 9.89
N GLN A 190 21.97 0.33 9.95
CA GLN A 190 20.96 1.29 9.53
C GLN A 190 20.51 1.10 8.07
N MET A 191 21.44 0.81 7.16
CA MET A 191 21.12 0.64 5.74
C MET A 191 20.22 -0.57 5.51
N ASP A 192 20.51 -1.70 6.13
CA ASP A 192 19.68 -2.90 5.99
C ASP A 192 18.34 -2.74 6.72
N ALA A 193 18.30 -2.02 7.84
CA ALA A 193 17.04 -1.68 8.50
C ALA A 193 16.14 -0.78 7.62
N LEU A 194 16.71 0.20 6.90
CA LEU A 194 15.96 1.02 5.94
C LEU A 194 15.45 0.21 4.73
N LYS A 195 16.23 -0.77 4.25
CA LYS A 195 15.74 -1.70 3.22
C LYS A 195 14.59 -2.56 3.74
N ALA A 196 14.66 -2.99 5.00
CA ALA A 196 13.58 -3.73 5.64
C ALA A 196 12.31 -2.87 5.78
N VAL A 197 12.44 -1.58 6.10
CA VAL A 197 11.31 -0.62 6.04
C VAL A 197 10.71 -0.60 4.64
N GLU A 198 11.52 -0.42 3.59
CA GLU A 198 11.00 -0.35 2.23
C GLU A 198 10.26 -1.62 1.82
N HIS A 199 10.83 -2.78 2.16
CA HIS A 199 10.22 -4.08 1.92
C HIS A 199 8.89 -4.22 2.65
N GLU A 200 8.86 -3.93 3.96
CA GLU A 200 7.67 -4.04 4.78
C GLU A 200 6.58 -3.08 4.27
N ARG A 201 6.94 -1.85 3.86
CA ARG A 201 6.02 -0.91 3.20
C ARG A 201 5.45 -1.48 1.89
N GLN A 202 6.25 -2.19 1.09
CA GLN A 202 5.81 -2.79 -0.16
C GLN A 202 4.76 -3.90 0.08
N VAL A 203 4.99 -4.82 1.02
CA VAL A 203 4.05 -5.92 1.30
C VAL A 203 2.85 -5.49 2.15
N GLU A 204 3.02 -4.47 2.99
CA GLU A 204 1.96 -3.94 3.84
C GLU A 204 1.01 -3.02 3.07
N LEU A 205 1.54 -2.09 2.26
CA LEU A 205 0.80 -0.98 1.66
C LEU A 205 0.57 -1.14 0.14
N PHE A 206 0.84 -2.30 -0.45
CA PHE A 206 0.55 -2.49 -1.88
C PHE A 206 -0.92 -2.18 -2.18
N THR A 207 -1.17 -1.54 -3.32
CA THR A 207 -2.50 -1.11 -3.79
C THR A 207 -3.25 -0.14 -2.88
N GLU A 208 -2.56 0.49 -1.93
CA GLU A 208 -3.10 1.56 -1.09
C GLU A 208 -2.48 2.90 -1.51
N TRP A 209 -3.31 3.82 -2.01
CA TRP A 209 -3.01 5.25 -2.25
C TRP A 209 -1.71 5.56 -3.03
N GLY A 210 -1.22 4.62 -3.83
CA GLY A 210 0.01 4.79 -4.60
C GLY A 210 1.29 4.87 -3.74
N HIS A 211 1.27 4.36 -2.50
CA HIS A 211 2.40 4.47 -1.57
C HIS A 211 3.74 4.05 -2.19
N ARG A 212 3.79 2.93 -2.93
CA ARG A 212 5.03 2.46 -3.58
C ARG A 212 5.64 3.51 -4.51
N TRP A 213 4.82 4.19 -5.32
CA TRP A 213 5.30 5.23 -6.22
C TRP A 213 5.83 6.44 -5.46
N LEU A 214 5.09 6.89 -4.44
CA LEU A 214 5.47 8.03 -3.61
C LEU A 214 6.75 7.74 -2.80
N ASP A 215 6.88 6.53 -2.28
CA ASP A 215 8.05 6.07 -1.54
C ASP A 215 9.29 6.02 -2.43
N LEU A 216 9.19 5.45 -3.63
CA LEU A 216 10.29 5.43 -4.57
C LEU A 216 10.74 6.83 -4.98
N LYS A 217 9.81 7.79 -5.09
CA LYS A 217 10.15 9.19 -5.40
C LYS A 217 10.86 9.88 -4.25
N ARG A 218 10.30 9.85 -3.04
CA ARG A 218 10.86 10.58 -1.88
C ARG A 218 12.20 10.00 -1.39
N THR A 219 12.50 8.75 -1.75
CA THR A 219 13.76 8.07 -1.45
C THR A 219 14.74 8.05 -2.63
N ASP A 220 14.45 8.77 -3.72
CA ASP A 220 15.29 8.88 -4.91
C ASP A 220 15.59 7.52 -5.60
N ARG A 221 14.74 6.51 -5.36
CA ARG A 221 14.87 5.14 -5.90
C ARG A 221 14.10 4.90 -7.20
N ILE A 222 13.19 5.80 -7.57
CA ILE A 222 12.27 5.61 -8.70
C ILE A 222 13.00 5.32 -10.02
N ASP A 223 14.07 6.04 -10.33
CA ASP A 223 14.81 5.87 -11.57
C ASP A 223 15.46 4.49 -11.66
N GLN A 224 16.07 4.02 -10.57
CA GLN A 224 16.69 2.71 -10.49
C GLN A 224 15.66 1.59 -10.74
N VAL A 225 14.50 1.70 -10.09
CA VAL A 225 13.44 0.69 -10.20
C VAL A 225 12.78 0.73 -11.57
N MET A 226 12.39 1.90 -12.06
CA MET A 226 11.62 2.03 -13.31
C MET A 226 12.45 1.71 -14.55
N ARG A 227 13.78 1.95 -14.55
CA ARG A 227 14.66 1.49 -15.65
C ARG A 227 14.65 -0.03 -15.80
N THR A 228 14.45 -0.77 -14.71
CA THR A 228 14.32 -2.23 -14.74
C THR A 228 12.90 -2.67 -15.11
N ILE A 229 11.87 -2.00 -14.59
CA ILE A 229 10.48 -2.45 -14.75
C ILE A 229 9.88 -2.09 -16.11
N VAL A 230 10.12 -0.89 -16.66
CA VAL A 230 9.49 -0.44 -17.92
C VAL A 230 9.76 -1.40 -19.09
N PRO A 231 11.00 -1.87 -19.35
CA PRO A 231 11.27 -2.81 -20.45
C PRO A 231 10.55 -4.15 -20.30
N THR A 232 10.19 -4.56 -19.08
CA THR A 232 9.44 -5.81 -18.84
C THR A 232 7.95 -5.68 -19.14
N LYS A 233 7.45 -4.45 -19.28
CA LYS A 233 6.02 -4.15 -19.49
C LYS A 233 5.72 -3.70 -20.91
N ILE A 234 6.65 -2.99 -21.54
CA ILE A 234 6.49 -2.47 -22.89
C ILE A 234 7.73 -2.91 -23.68
N PRO A 235 7.59 -3.77 -24.70
CA PRO A 235 8.71 -4.14 -25.57
C PRO A 235 9.37 -2.89 -26.17
N GLY A 236 10.68 -2.73 -25.95
CA GLY A 236 11.44 -1.53 -26.36
C GLY A 236 11.16 -0.27 -25.52
N GLY A 237 10.30 -0.36 -24.50
CA GLY A 237 9.98 0.75 -23.60
C GLY A 237 11.21 1.18 -22.80
N THR A 238 11.46 2.48 -22.76
CA THR A 238 12.57 3.08 -22.01
C THR A 238 12.04 4.06 -20.98
N TRP A 239 12.57 3.98 -19.76
CA TRP A 239 12.29 4.97 -18.72
C TRP A 239 13.11 6.25 -18.93
N LYS A 240 12.43 7.39 -18.88
CA LYS A 240 13.06 8.73 -18.85
C LYS A 240 12.79 9.38 -17.50
N THR A 241 13.80 10.00 -16.91
CA THR A 241 13.71 10.58 -15.56
C THR A 241 12.59 11.62 -15.40
N ASN A 242 12.18 12.33 -16.47
CA ASN A 242 11.04 13.25 -16.40
C ASN A 242 9.70 12.53 -16.11
N GLN A 243 9.57 11.25 -16.44
CA GLN A 243 8.37 10.44 -16.25
C GLN A 243 8.01 10.19 -14.77
N GLN A 244 8.88 10.59 -13.84
CA GLN A 244 8.56 10.59 -12.41
C GLN A 244 7.50 11.66 -12.04
N ARG A 245 7.23 12.63 -12.92
CA ARG A 245 6.23 13.69 -12.75
C ARG A 245 5.08 13.44 -13.72
N TYR A 246 3.85 13.76 -13.33
CA TYR A 246 2.75 13.76 -14.28
C TYR A 246 2.82 15.01 -15.18
N PRO A 247 2.49 14.91 -16.47
CA PRO A 247 2.35 16.09 -17.31
C PRO A 247 1.19 16.94 -16.80
N LEU A 248 1.33 18.27 -16.87
CA LEU A 248 0.18 19.16 -16.72
C LEU A 248 -0.81 18.92 -17.87
N PRO A 249 -2.13 18.90 -17.61
CA PRO A 249 -3.12 18.75 -18.67
C PRO A 249 -2.99 19.84 -19.74
N LEU A 250 -3.01 19.45 -21.02
CA LEU A 250 -2.87 20.39 -22.13
C LEU A 250 -3.94 21.49 -22.08
N ILE A 251 -5.16 21.14 -21.70
CA ILE A 251 -6.27 22.10 -21.60
C ILE A 251 -6.01 23.19 -20.56
N ASP A 252 -5.29 22.86 -19.48
CA ASP A 252 -4.96 23.84 -18.43
C ASP A 252 -3.85 24.79 -18.90
N LEU A 253 -2.84 24.27 -19.61
CA LEU A 253 -1.79 25.07 -20.26
C LEU A 253 -2.37 26.05 -21.30
N GLN A 254 -3.35 25.60 -22.08
CA GLN A 254 -4.03 26.44 -23.08
C GLN A 254 -4.88 27.54 -22.43
N ARG A 255 -5.48 27.26 -21.26
CA ARG A 255 -6.35 28.21 -20.55
C ARG A 255 -5.59 29.20 -19.69
N ASN A 256 -4.41 28.84 -19.19
CA ASN A 256 -3.62 29.69 -18.33
C ASN A 256 -2.18 29.83 -18.87
N PRO A 257 -1.84 30.94 -19.54
CA PRO A 257 -0.52 31.14 -20.12
C PRO A 257 0.61 31.25 -19.08
N ASN A 258 0.29 31.38 -17.79
CA ASN A 258 1.29 31.37 -16.70
C ASN A 258 1.66 29.95 -16.24
N LEU A 259 0.95 28.91 -16.69
CA LEU A 259 1.33 27.53 -16.40
C LEU A 259 2.43 27.07 -17.34
N ILE A 260 3.54 26.61 -16.76
CA ILE A 260 4.69 26.06 -17.48
C ILE A 260 4.72 24.56 -17.26
N GLN A 261 4.91 23.81 -18.35
CA GLN A 261 4.98 22.35 -18.30
C GLN A 261 6.19 21.87 -17.47
N ASN A 262 6.05 20.69 -16.87
CA ASN A 262 7.16 19.97 -16.25
C ASN A 262 8.26 19.68 -17.29
N SER A 263 9.50 20.00 -16.96
CA SER A 263 10.66 19.75 -17.84
C SER A 263 10.67 18.33 -18.41
N GLY A 264 10.76 18.21 -19.73
CA GLY A 264 10.80 16.94 -20.47
C GLY A 264 9.46 16.46 -21.03
N TYR A 265 8.38 17.21 -20.80
CA TYR A 265 7.06 17.04 -21.42
C TYR A 265 6.74 18.14 -22.42
#